data_AF-A0A960MQ70-F1
#
_entry.id   AF-A0A960MQ70-F1
#
_cell.length_a   1.000
_cell.length_b   1.000
_cell.length_c   1.000
_cell.angle_alpha   90.00
_cell.angle_beta   90.00
_cell.angle_gamma   90.00
#
_symmetry.space_group_name_H-M   'P 1'
#
loop_
_entity.id
_entity.type
_entity.pdbx_description
1 polymer ?
#
loop_
_entity_poly.entity_id
_entity_poly.type
_entity_poly.pdbx_seq_one_letter_code
_entity_poly.pdbx_strand_id
1 'polypeptide(L)'
;MKIYHLKKSKQIFRHVLRLYRKKRSVLSDSSRAEITKSLNGLQTCLINKDRAGAHEKAKQAELLSSVHLKRSSFTRGRDFIIGLAFCLVVAILIRSLWFELYEIPTGSMRPTLREKDSLIVSKTNFGINIPLSRGHLYFDPNLILRNGIFTFTGAGMDIADVDTLYFYIFPGKKQFVKRLMGKPGDTLYFYGGQLYGIDKEGKDISKKLAPEYLDHIDHVPYIYLNGKVDLPSRLVGGVYSPVTLRQMNQKVATLSISSHQKVSGKLLPPFERFEDYYDLWGFKDYGIGRLLTRDEVGKLTDTPLSQLENAALYLEIIHHPSIKYPKIIRDHAGRLVPGVGTTSSVLPLTEEHLKVLMSHLYTARFIVKEGKMARYGSPIKAEKGCRYCPDLPGVPDGTYEFYYGKGYKVHFGGLRTSLPEDHPLYQFTPKRVQLLFNLGIECLTPYAPLVKDQSLLPSRYIYYRDGDLYAMGGMLMQKEDPTLVKFLQQEKLRESSAPSYRPHFPFDDPGPPLKKDGSLDIARIQTQGLKIPEKHYLGLGDNYAMSADSRDFGFIPEDNVRGAPDFVFWPIGDGMGPPTQASYPFFNLPRTIVWILAVIGFGSYYLYHKKRYGLPQDID
;
A
#
# COMPACT_ATOMS: atom_id res chain seq x y z
N MET A 1 61.49 -3.58 6.39
CA MET A 1 60.78 -3.48 5.09
C MET A 1 59.97 -4.75 4.86
N LYS A 2 58.65 -4.72 4.60
CA LYS A 2 57.83 -5.95 4.47
C LYS A 2 58.14 -6.68 3.14
N ILE A 3 58.78 -7.86 3.23
CA ILE A 3 59.08 -8.76 2.09
C ILE A 3 57.77 -9.31 1.50
N TYR A 4 57.68 -9.38 0.17
CA TYR A 4 56.48 -9.93 -0.49
C TYR A 4 56.33 -11.43 -0.20
N HIS A 5 55.10 -11.86 0.06
CA HIS A 5 54.79 -13.29 0.07
C HIS A 5 54.85 -13.84 -1.36
N LEU A 6 55.20 -15.12 -1.52
CA LEU A 6 55.20 -15.80 -2.83
C LEU A 6 53.88 -15.61 -3.60
N LYS A 7 52.74 -15.56 -2.88
CA LYS A 7 51.43 -15.27 -3.47
C LYS A 7 51.36 -13.88 -4.13
N LYS A 8 51.96 -12.86 -3.50
CA LYS A 8 52.03 -11.50 -4.03
C LYS A 8 53.01 -11.41 -5.21
N SER A 9 54.21 -12.00 -5.09
CA SER A 9 55.18 -12.07 -6.19
C SER A 9 54.61 -12.79 -7.43
N LYS A 10 53.82 -13.85 -7.22
CA LYS A 10 53.09 -14.57 -8.28
C LYS A 10 51.98 -13.74 -8.93
N GLN A 11 51.30 -12.86 -8.18
CA GLN A 11 50.33 -11.90 -8.73
C GLN A 11 51.03 -10.86 -9.61
N ILE A 12 52.17 -10.33 -9.14
CA ILE A 12 52.98 -9.35 -9.89
C ILE A 12 53.51 -9.96 -11.18
N PHE A 13 54.14 -11.14 -11.12
CA PHE A 13 54.63 -11.88 -12.29
C PHE A 13 53.58 -11.95 -13.41
N ARG A 14 52.36 -12.40 -13.07
CA ARG A 14 51.26 -12.50 -14.05
C ARG A 14 50.78 -11.16 -14.58
N HIS A 15 50.73 -10.15 -13.71
CA HIS A 15 50.29 -8.82 -14.10
C HIS A 15 51.24 -8.23 -15.14
N VAL A 16 52.54 -8.28 -14.86
CA VAL A 16 53.61 -7.81 -15.74
C VAL A 16 53.64 -8.63 -17.03
N LEU A 17 53.62 -9.97 -16.94
CA LEU A 17 53.61 -10.86 -18.12
C LEU A 17 52.41 -10.57 -19.04
N ARG A 18 51.23 -10.31 -18.48
CA ARG A 18 50.03 -9.97 -19.28
C ARG A 18 50.18 -8.62 -19.98
N LEU A 19 50.73 -7.62 -19.29
CA LEU A 19 50.98 -6.31 -19.88
C LEU A 19 52.06 -6.40 -20.97
N TYR A 20 53.12 -7.16 -20.70
CA TYR A 20 54.20 -7.43 -21.65
C TYR A 20 53.67 -8.08 -22.92
N ARG A 21 52.91 -9.19 -22.83
CA ARG A 21 52.30 -9.86 -24.00
C ARG A 21 51.44 -8.92 -24.84
N LYS A 22 50.66 -8.03 -24.20
CA LYS A 22 49.81 -7.07 -24.92
C LYS A 22 50.58 -5.94 -25.60
N LYS A 23 51.78 -5.61 -25.13
CA LYS A 23 52.58 -4.47 -25.60
C LYS A 23 53.89 -4.89 -26.28
N ARG A 24 54.16 -6.18 -26.40
CA ARG A 24 55.42 -6.75 -26.92
C ARG A 24 55.79 -6.16 -28.27
N SER A 25 54.82 -5.96 -29.17
CA SER A 25 55.04 -5.41 -30.52
C SER A 25 55.39 -3.93 -30.57
N VAL A 26 55.16 -3.18 -29.48
CA VAL A 26 55.37 -1.72 -29.41
C VAL A 26 56.64 -1.36 -28.61
N LEU A 27 57.31 -2.35 -28.03
CA LEU A 27 58.53 -2.16 -27.22
C LEU A 27 59.79 -2.23 -28.08
N SER A 28 60.80 -1.44 -27.73
CA SER A 28 62.14 -1.57 -28.30
C SER A 28 62.78 -2.92 -27.94
N ASP A 29 63.76 -3.36 -28.73
CA ASP A 29 64.47 -4.63 -28.51
C ASP A 29 65.13 -4.71 -27.13
N SER A 30 65.74 -3.60 -26.68
CA SER A 30 66.36 -3.49 -25.36
C SER A 30 65.34 -3.67 -24.23
N SER A 31 64.22 -2.96 -24.28
CA SER A 31 63.16 -3.10 -23.27
C SER A 31 62.50 -4.48 -23.28
N ARG A 32 62.40 -5.13 -24.45
CA ARG A 32 61.90 -6.51 -24.56
C ARG A 32 62.82 -7.50 -23.86
N ALA A 33 64.12 -7.42 -24.08
CA ALA A 33 65.10 -8.29 -23.45
C ALA A 33 65.11 -8.12 -21.91
N GLU A 34 65.04 -6.88 -21.43
CA GLU A 34 65.08 -6.56 -20.01
C GLU A 34 63.84 -7.08 -19.25
N ILE A 35 62.65 -6.86 -19.79
CA ILE A 35 61.39 -7.34 -19.20
C ILE A 35 61.35 -8.88 -19.22
N THR A 36 61.80 -9.52 -20.29
CA THR A 36 61.84 -10.99 -20.42
C THR A 36 62.80 -11.59 -19.38
N LYS A 37 64.00 -11.03 -19.22
CA LYS A 37 64.98 -11.46 -18.21
C LYS A 37 64.41 -11.34 -16.79
N SER A 38 63.72 -10.23 -16.50
CA SER A 38 63.08 -10.02 -15.19
C SER A 38 61.94 -11.00 -14.92
N LEU A 39 61.10 -11.28 -15.93
CA LEU A 39 60.01 -12.26 -15.84
C LEU A 39 60.54 -13.69 -15.69
N ASN A 40 61.53 -14.11 -16.49
CA ASN A 40 62.15 -15.43 -16.38
C ASN A 40 62.75 -15.65 -14.98
N GLY A 41 63.52 -14.66 -14.48
CA GLY A 41 64.10 -14.74 -13.14
C GLY A 41 63.04 -14.83 -12.04
N LEU A 42 61.94 -14.10 -12.18
CA LEU A 42 60.82 -14.18 -11.24
C LEU A 42 60.10 -15.53 -11.30
N GLN A 43 59.92 -16.11 -12.49
CA GLN A 43 59.34 -17.45 -12.66
C GLN A 43 60.19 -18.52 -11.97
N THR A 44 61.51 -18.50 -12.16
CA THR A 44 62.44 -19.45 -11.51
C THR A 44 62.36 -19.37 -9.99
N CYS A 45 62.40 -18.16 -9.41
CA CYS A 45 62.25 -17.99 -7.96
C CYS A 45 60.88 -18.47 -7.45
N LEU A 46 59.80 -18.29 -8.23
CA LEU A 46 58.47 -18.77 -7.87
C LEU A 46 58.33 -20.29 -7.92
N ILE A 47 58.97 -20.95 -8.90
CA ILE A 47 59.02 -22.41 -9.01
C ILE A 47 59.82 -22.99 -7.84
N ASN A 48 60.98 -22.42 -7.55
CA ASN A 48 61.88 -22.86 -6.48
C ASN A 48 61.39 -22.47 -5.08
N LYS A 49 60.23 -21.78 -4.97
CA LYS A 49 59.67 -21.25 -3.72
C LYS A 49 60.64 -20.33 -2.94
N ASP A 50 61.60 -19.73 -3.63
CA ASP A 50 62.55 -18.76 -3.05
C ASP A 50 61.84 -17.43 -2.82
N ARG A 51 61.52 -17.16 -1.54
CA ARG A 51 60.77 -15.98 -1.13
C ARG A 51 61.59 -14.69 -1.24
N ALA A 52 62.91 -14.74 -0.99
CA ALA A 52 63.77 -13.57 -1.04
C ALA A 52 64.02 -13.15 -2.49
N GLY A 53 64.42 -14.10 -3.35
CA GLY A 53 64.61 -13.84 -4.78
C GLY A 53 63.31 -13.45 -5.49
N ALA A 54 62.19 -14.10 -5.16
CA ALA A 54 60.89 -13.73 -5.73
C ALA A 54 60.42 -12.33 -5.27
N HIS A 55 60.88 -11.81 -4.14
CA HIS A 55 60.58 -10.44 -3.72
C HIS A 55 61.34 -9.43 -4.57
N GLU A 56 62.65 -9.60 -4.73
CA GLU A 56 63.50 -8.69 -5.49
C GLU A 56 63.11 -8.68 -6.97
N LYS A 57 62.96 -9.85 -7.58
CA LYS A 57 62.56 -9.97 -8.99
C LYS A 57 61.13 -9.46 -9.24
N ALA A 58 60.23 -9.57 -8.25
CA ALA A 58 58.90 -8.97 -8.36
C ALA A 58 58.95 -7.44 -8.32
N LYS A 59 59.74 -6.84 -7.41
CA LYS A 59 59.95 -5.39 -7.39
C LYS A 59 60.57 -4.89 -8.70
N GLN A 60 61.56 -5.61 -9.22
CA GLN A 60 62.21 -5.26 -10.49
C GLN A 60 61.23 -5.31 -11.66
N ALA A 61 60.41 -6.37 -11.75
CA ALA A 61 59.39 -6.51 -12.78
C ALA A 61 58.30 -5.43 -12.67
N GLU A 62 57.92 -5.05 -11.44
CA GLU A 62 56.94 -3.98 -11.17
C GLU A 62 57.49 -2.60 -11.58
N LEU A 63 58.76 -2.31 -11.27
CA LEU A 63 59.46 -1.10 -11.68
C LEU A 63 59.53 -1.00 -13.22
N LEU A 64 60.00 -2.05 -13.90
CA LEU A 64 60.09 -2.10 -15.35
C LEU A 64 58.73 -1.94 -16.02
N SER A 65 57.69 -2.56 -15.44
CA SER A 65 56.31 -2.39 -15.88
C SER A 65 55.80 -0.96 -15.70
N SER A 66 56.19 -0.28 -14.62
CA SER A 66 55.78 1.09 -14.34
C SER A 66 56.38 2.11 -15.31
N VAL A 67 57.53 1.80 -15.92
CA VAL A 67 58.21 2.65 -16.91
C VAL A 67 57.73 2.33 -18.32
N HIS A 68 57.82 1.06 -18.73
CA HIS A 68 57.65 0.66 -20.14
C HIS A 68 56.23 0.15 -20.47
N LEU A 69 55.47 -0.30 -19.47
CA LEU A 69 54.19 -0.98 -19.66
C LEU A 69 52.99 -0.19 -19.09
N LYS A 70 53.12 1.12 -18.84
CA LYS A 70 52.04 1.97 -18.31
C LYS A 70 50.74 1.74 -19.09
N ARG A 71 49.64 1.47 -18.38
CA ARG A 71 48.31 1.39 -19.01
C ARG A 71 47.92 2.77 -19.52
N SER A 72 47.48 2.84 -20.78
CA SER A 72 46.89 4.06 -21.33
C SER A 72 45.70 4.49 -20.47
N SER A 73 45.53 5.80 -20.30
CA SER A 73 44.38 6.38 -19.61
C SER A 73 43.05 5.95 -20.27
N PHE A 74 43.05 5.78 -21.59
CA PHE A 74 41.91 5.24 -22.34
C PHE A 74 41.54 3.82 -21.90
N THR A 75 42.53 2.92 -21.77
CA THR A 75 42.29 1.54 -21.32
C THR A 75 41.77 1.50 -19.89
N ARG A 76 42.28 2.38 -19.02
CA ARG A 76 41.80 2.51 -17.63
C ARG A 76 40.35 3.00 -17.59
N GLY A 77 40.02 4.04 -18.36
CA GLY A 77 38.66 4.55 -18.48
C GLY A 77 37.68 3.50 -19.02
N ARG A 78 38.07 2.79 -20.08
CA ARG A 78 37.25 1.70 -20.65
C ARG A 78 37.03 0.57 -19.65
N ASP A 79 38.07 0.08 -18.98
CA ASP A 79 37.95 -1.00 -17.98
C ASP A 79 37.04 -0.56 -16.82
N PHE A 80 37.11 0.71 -16.40
CA PHE A 80 36.21 1.29 -15.38
C PHE A 80 34.76 1.32 -15.86
N ILE A 81 34.49 1.81 -17.07
CA ILE A 81 33.14 1.85 -17.66
C ILE A 81 32.56 0.44 -17.78
N ILE A 82 33.34 -0.53 -18.26
CA ILE A 82 32.91 -1.93 -18.36
C ILE A 82 32.57 -2.49 -16.98
N GLY A 83 33.40 -2.21 -15.97
CA GLY A 83 33.15 -2.63 -14.59
C GLY A 83 31.87 -2.02 -14.02
N LEU A 84 31.65 -0.73 -14.25
CA LEU A 84 30.44 -0.03 -13.82
C LEU A 84 29.18 -0.59 -14.52
N ALA A 85 29.24 -0.79 -15.84
CA ALA A 85 28.16 -1.39 -16.61
C ALA A 85 27.85 -2.81 -16.14
N PHE A 86 28.87 -3.62 -15.84
CA PHE A 86 28.69 -4.95 -15.27
C PHE A 86 28.00 -4.91 -13.90
N CYS A 87 28.45 -4.05 -12.98
CA CYS A 87 27.80 -3.87 -11.69
C CYS A 87 26.34 -3.43 -11.83
N LEU A 88 26.05 -2.54 -12.77
CA LEU A 88 24.68 -2.09 -13.06
C LEU A 88 23.80 -3.23 -13.58
N VAL A 89 24.30 -4.05 -14.51
CA VAL A 89 23.57 -5.23 -15.00
C VAL A 89 23.30 -6.22 -13.87
N VAL A 90 24.29 -6.53 -13.04
CA VAL A 90 24.12 -7.41 -11.88
C VAL A 90 23.11 -6.83 -10.90
N ALA A 91 23.16 -5.52 -10.62
CA ALA A 91 22.20 -4.86 -9.74
C ALA A 91 20.77 -4.90 -10.32
N ILE A 92 20.60 -4.72 -11.64
CA ILE A 92 19.32 -4.89 -12.33
C ILE A 92 18.78 -6.32 -12.16
N LEU A 93 19.63 -7.33 -12.36
CA LEU A 93 19.25 -8.73 -12.24
C LEU A 93 18.87 -9.10 -10.81
N ILE A 94 19.65 -8.72 -9.80
CA ILE A 94 19.35 -8.99 -8.39
C ILE A 94 18.02 -8.35 -8.00
N ARG A 95 17.82 -7.08 -8.33
CA ARG A 95 16.61 -6.33 -7.95
C ARG A 95 15.36 -6.81 -8.69
N SER A 96 15.51 -7.34 -9.92
CA SER A 96 14.39 -7.88 -10.70
C SER A 96 14.04 -9.33 -10.32
N LEU A 97 15.05 -10.17 -10.03
CA LEU A 97 14.88 -11.62 -9.92
C LEU A 97 14.96 -12.15 -8.48
N TRP A 98 15.66 -11.46 -7.57
CA TRP A 98 15.96 -12.00 -6.24
C TRP A 98 15.25 -11.24 -5.13
N PHE A 99 15.64 -10.01 -4.86
CA PHE A 99 15.04 -9.20 -3.80
C PHE A 99 15.19 -7.71 -4.06
N GLU A 100 14.33 -6.92 -3.42
CA GLU A 100 14.32 -5.46 -3.48
C GLU A 100 14.20 -4.88 -2.07
N LEU A 101 14.92 -3.79 -1.81
CA LEU A 101 14.67 -2.95 -0.63
C LEU A 101 13.60 -1.91 -0.98
N TYR A 102 12.57 -1.81 -0.15
CA TYR A 102 11.42 -0.94 -0.38
C TYR A 102 11.06 -0.15 0.88
N GLU A 103 10.94 1.17 0.78
CA GLU A 103 10.46 2.03 1.88
C GLU A 103 8.97 2.30 1.72
N ILE A 104 8.18 2.11 2.79
CA ILE A 104 6.74 2.40 2.79
C ILE A 104 6.51 3.92 2.80
N PRO A 105 5.86 4.49 1.76
CA PRO A 105 5.67 5.94 1.66
C PRO A 105 4.38 6.44 2.32
N THR A 106 3.38 5.58 2.52
CA THR A 106 2.02 5.97 2.95
C THR A 106 1.45 5.04 4.02
N GLY A 107 0.55 5.56 4.86
CA GLY A 107 -0.07 4.85 5.99
C GLY A 107 -1.21 3.90 5.62
N SER A 108 -1.28 3.46 4.36
CA SER A 108 -2.35 2.59 3.85
C SER A 108 -2.34 1.17 4.44
N MET A 109 -1.19 0.73 4.94
CA MET A 109 -1.00 -0.60 5.53
C MET A 109 -0.97 -0.58 7.07
N ARG A 110 -1.32 0.55 7.70
CA ARG A 110 -1.39 0.61 9.17
C ARG A 110 -2.48 -0.35 9.69
N PRO A 111 -2.27 -1.04 10.82
CA PRO A 111 -1.12 -0.92 11.71
C PRO A 111 0.07 -1.82 11.36
N THR A 112 -0.11 -2.74 10.41
CA THR A 112 0.82 -3.84 10.16
C THR A 112 2.12 -3.38 9.51
N LEU A 113 2.05 -2.38 8.64
CA LEU A 113 3.21 -1.67 8.08
C LEU A 113 2.96 -0.16 8.16
N ARG A 114 4.00 0.57 8.54
CA ARG A 114 3.96 2.00 8.85
C ARG A 114 4.84 2.78 7.89
N GLU A 115 4.55 4.07 7.73
CA GLU A 115 5.36 4.96 6.91
C GLU A 115 6.79 5.05 7.47
N LYS A 116 7.76 4.93 6.56
CA LYS A 116 9.21 4.80 6.81
C LYS A 116 9.69 3.40 7.21
N ASP A 117 8.80 2.40 7.27
CA ASP A 117 9.25 1.02 7.35
C ASP A 117 10.02 0.63 6.09
N SER A 118 11.22 0.07 6.24
CA SER A 118 12.00 -0.46 5.13
C SER A 118 11.93 -1.98 5.11
N LEU A 119 11.51 -2.50 3.97
CA LEU A 119 11.19 -3.90 3.73
C LEU A 119 12.23 -4.56 2.84
N ILE A 120 12.50 -5.83 3.09
CA ILE A 120 13.10 -6.75 2.14
C ILE A 120 11.96 -7.46 1.43
N VAL A 121 11.78 -7.16 0.15
CA VAL A 121 10.77 -7.78 -0.72
C VAL A 121 11.41 -8.85 -1.56
N SER A 122 11.03 -10.11 -1.34
CA SER A 122 11.47 -11.21 -2.19
C SER A 122 10.71 -11.22 -3.51
N LYS A 123 11.45 -11.37 -4.60
CA LYS A 123 10.93 -11.49 -5.97
C LYS A 123 10.68 -12.93 -6.41
N THR A 124 10.90 -13.89 -5.51
CA THR A 124 10.82 -15.34 -5.77
C THR A 124 9.69 -16.04 -5.03
N ASN A 125 8.80 -15.30 -4.34
CA ASN A 125 7.73 -15.91 -3.58
C ASN A 125 6.64 -16.51 -4.48
N PHE A 126 6.41 -15.92 -5.65
CA PHE A 126 5.31 -16.29 -6.55
C PHE A 126 5.76 -16.78 -7.92
N GLY A 127 6.98 -16.41 -8.34
CA GLY A 127 7.42 -16.59 -9.71
C GLY A 127 8.82 -16.06 -9.97
N ILE A 128 9.19 -16.02 -11.25
CA ILE A 128 10.42 -15.43 -11.76
C ILE A 128 10.01 -14.30 -12.69
N ASN A 129 10.21 -13.05 -12.27
CA ASN A 129 9.87 -11.87 -13.06
C ASN A 129 10.77 -11.75 -14.30
N ILE A 130 10.28 -11.16 -15.39
CA ILE A 130 11.12 -10.74 -16.51
C ILE A 130 11.76 -9.39 -16.16
N PRO A 131 13.11 -9.24 -16.20
CA PRO A 131 13.76 -7.95 -15.91
C PRO A 131 13.22 -6.83 -16.80
N LEU A 132 12.97 -5.66 -16.19
CA LEU A 132 12.46 -4.45 -16.87
C LEU A 132 11.11 -4.63 -17.60
N SER A 133 10.40 -5.72 -17.35
CA SER A 133 9.08 -6.00 -17.91
C SER A 133 8.08 -6.29 -16.80
N ARG A 134 6.80 -6.24 -17.13
CA ARG A 134 5.75 -6.66 -16.22
C ARG A 134 5.54 -8.19 -16.22
N GLY A 135 5.86 -8.88 -17.31
CA GLY A 135 5.61 -10.31 -17.41
C GLY A 135 6.45 -11.17 -16.45
N HIS A 136 6.07 -12.45 -16.39
CA HIS A 136 6.76 -13.49 -15.64
C HIS A 136 7.33 -14.55 -16.59
N LEU A 137 8.56 -15.00 -16.35
CA LEU A 137 9.10 -16.21 -16.98
C LEU A 137 8.40 -17.47 -16.44
N TYR A 138 8.06 -17.44 -15.16
CA TYR A 138 7.32 -18.48 -14.45
C TYR A 138 6.49 -17.81 -13.37
N PHE A 139 5.24 -18.24 -13.18
CA PHE A 139 4.37 -17.73 -12.13
C PHE A 139 3.45 -18.85 -11.66
N ASP A 140 3.33 -19.02 -10.35
CA ASP A 140 2.45 -19.99 -9.73
C ASP A 140 1.42 -19.27 -8.84
N PRO A 141 0.17 -19.12 -9.32
CA PRO A 141 -0.90 -18.51 -8.53
C PRO A 141 -1.16 -19.21 -7.20
N ASN A 142 -0.80 -20.48 -7.04
CA ASN A 142 -1.02 -21.22 -5.79
C ASN A 142 -0.08 -20.78 -4.66
N LEU A 143 1.09 -20.24 -5.00
CA LEU A 143 2.04 -19.70 -4.02
C LEU A 143 1.56 -18.38 -3.41
N ILE A 144 0.59 -17.72 -4.05
CA ILE A 144 -0.03 -16.51 -3.52
C ILE A 144 -1.06 -16.87 -2.45
N LEU A 145 -0.84 -16.34 -1.26
CA LEU A 145 -1.68 -16.57 -0.09
C LEU A 145 -2.73 -15.46 0.05
N ARG A 146 -3.98 -15.86 0.33
CA ARG A 146 -5.01 -14.93 0.81
C ARG A 146 -4.56 -14.38 2.18
N ASN A 147 -4.86 -13.11 2.43
CA ASN A 147 -4.29 -12.30 3.51
C ASN A 147 -2.77 -12.11 3.48
N GLY A 148 -2.06 -12.63 2.48
CA GLY A 148 -0.66 -12.30 2.26
C GLY A 148 -0.50 -10.85 1.83
N ILE A 149 0.56 -10.21 2.29
CA ILE A 149 1.02 -8.93 1.76
C ILE A 149 1.77 -9.22 0.47
N PHE A 150 1.49 -8.44 -0.56
CA PHE A 150 2.13 -8.56 -1.85
C PHE A 150 2.48 -7.19 -2.41
N THR A 151 3.44 -7.22 -3.32
CA THR A 151 3.93 -6.06 -4.05
C THR A 151 3.54 -6.18 -5.51
N PHE A 152 3.13 -5.07 -6.10
CA PHE A 152 2.76 -5.01 -7.51
C PHE A 152 3.10 -3.65 -8.11
N THR A 153 3.24 -3.61 -9.43
CA THR A 153 3.43 -2.36 -10.18
C THR A 153 2.10 -1.75 -10.61
N GLY A 154 1.98 -0.43 -10.58
CA GLY A 154 0.80 0.29 -11.09
C GLY A 154 0.71 0.39 -12.62
N ALA A 155 1.50 -0.39 -13.37
CA ALA A 155 1.59 -0.29 -14.82
C ALA A 155 0.24 -0.61 -15.51
N GLY A 156 -0.27 0.32 -16.32
CA GLY A 156 -1.53 0.14 -17.04
C GLY A 156 -2.77 0.15 -16.16
N MET A 157 -2.64 0.58 -14.90
CA MET A 157 -3.75 0.76 -13.96
C MET A 157 -4.15 2.24 -13.91
N ASP A 158 -5.39 2.49 -13.48
CA ASP A 158 -5.95 3.83 -13.28
C ASP A 158 -5.46 4.43 -11.95
N ILE A 159 -4.15 4.67 -11.89
CA ILE A 159 -3.48 5.26 -10.73
C ILE A 159 -2.72 6.49 -11.24
N ALA A 160 -2.91 7.63 -10.57
CA ALA A 160 -2.18 8.84 -10.90
C ALA A 160 -0.69 8.71 -10.55
N ASP A 161 0.17 9.31 -11.37
CA ASP A 161 1.61 9.43 -11.10
C ASP A 161 2.28 8.07 -10.78
N VAL A 162 2.13 7.10 -11.69
CA VAL A 162 2.76 5.76 -11.56
C VAL A 162 4.18 5.71 -12.12
N ASP A 163 4.61 6.74 -12.84
CA ASP A 163 5.94 6.80 -13.42
C ASP A 163 7.00 7.08 -12.36
N THR A 164 8.16 6.44 -12.51
CA THR A 164 9.31 6.66 -11.64
C THR A 164 10.60 6.36 -12.40
N LEU A 165 11.74 6.59 -11.78
CA LEU A 165 13.05 6.30 -12.34
C LEU A 165 13.70 5.14 -11.57
N TYR A 166 13.91 4.03 -12.27
CA TYR A 166 14.69 2.90 -11.81
C TYR A 166 16.18 3.27 -11.74
N PHE A 167 16.79 3.09 -10.56
CA PHE A 167 18.13 3.63 -10.23
C PHE A 167 18.31 5.12 -10.56
N TYR A 168 17.22 5.90 -10.58
CA TYR A 168 17.23 7.31 -10.99
C TYR A 168 17.69 7.56 -12.45
N ILE A 169 17.77 6.51 -13.28
CA ILE A 169 18.31 6.59 -14.64
C ILE A 169 17.30 6.08 -15.68
N PHE A 170 16.65 4.94 -15.42
CA PHE A 170 15.78 4.28 -16.41
C PHE A 170 14.31 4.51 -16.10
N PRO A 171 13.44 4.69 -17.11
CA PRO A 171 12.00 4.71 -16.88
C PRO A 171 11.54 3.43 -16.18
N GLY A 172 10.74 3.59 -15.13
CA GLY A 172 10.18 2.51 -14.34
C GLY A 172 8.78 2.87 -13.85
N LYS A 173 8.17 1.95 -13.12
CA LYS A 173 6.84 2.14 -12.52
C LYS A 173 6.91 1.97 -11.02
N LYS A 174 6.15 2.78 -10.29
CA LYS A 174 6.04 2.71 -8.83
C LYS A 174 5.51 1.35 -8.42
N GLN A 175 6.02 0.88 -7.28
CA GLN A 175 5.60 -0.34 -6.62
C GLN A 175 4.65 0.01 -5.49
N PHE A 176 3.64 -0.82 -5.30
CA PHE A 176 2.62 -0.69 -4.27
C PHE A 176 2.62 -1.93 -3.40
N VAL A 177 2.32 -1.73 -2.12
CA VAL A 177 2.16 -2.80 -1.13
C VAL A 177 0.71 -2.81 -0.69
N LYS A 178 0.06 -3.97 -0.79
CA LYS A 178 -1.32 -4.21 -0.35
C LYS A 178 -1.47 -5.61 0.25
N ARG A 179 -2.56 -5.84 0.98
CA ARG A 179 -2.97 -7.17 1.43
C ARG A 179 -3.88 -7.80 0.38
N LEU A 180 -3.60 -9.05 0.05
CA LEU A 180 -4.34 -9.79 -0.96
C LEU A 180 -5.59 -10.41 -0.34
N MET A 181 -6.76 -9.93 -0.74
CA MET A 181 -8.03 -10.41 -0.22
C MET A 181 -8.68 -11.44 -1.14
N GLY A 182 -8.56 -11.27 -2.46
CA GLY A 182 -9.20 -12.13 -3.45
C GLY A 182 -8.24 -12.60 -4.53
N LYS A 183 -8.34 -13.89 -4.89
CA LYS A 183 -7.65 -14.54 -6.01
C LYS A 183 -8.56 -14.64 -7.24
N PRO A 184 -8.01 -14.94 -8.43
CA PRO A 184 -8.80 -15.17 -9.64
C PRO A 184 -9.96 -16.15 -9.40
N GLY A 185 -11.18 -15.73 -9.74
CA GLY A 185 -12.39 -16.52 -9.64
C GLY A 185 -13.06 -16.55 -8.25
N ASP A 186 -12.42 -16.00 -7.21
CA ASP A 186 -13.04 -15.87 -5.89
C ASP A 186 -14.29 -14.99 -5.95
N THR A 187 -15.24 -15.23 -5.04
CA THR A 187 -16.37 -14.34 -4.81
C THR A 187 -16.43 -13.95 -3.33
N LEU A 188 -16.39 -12.65 -3.04
CA LEU A 188 -16.28 -12.10 -1.69
C LEU A 188 -17.51 -11.28 -1.31
N TYR A 189 -17.90 -11.32 -0.03
CA TYR A 189 -19.00 -10.56 0.53
C TYR A 189 -18.53 -9.85 1.80
N PHE A 190 -18.79 -8.55 1.90
CA PHE A 190 -18.44 -7.74 3.06
C PHE A 190 -19.58 -7.77 4.07
N TYR A 191 -19.28 -8.04 5.34
CA TYR A 191 -20.27 -8.00 6.41
C TYR A 191 -19.61 -7.48 7.68
N GLY A 192 -20.14 -6.39 8.22
CA GLY A 192 -19.74 -5.90 9.53
C GLY A 192 -18.23 -5.75 9.72
N GLY A 193 -17.48 -5.25 8.74
CA GLY A 193 -16.01 -5.14 8.80
C GLY A 193 -15.24 -6.44 8.46
N GLN A 194 -15.90 -7.58 8.32
CA GLN A 194 -15.29 -8.85 7.94
C GLN A 194 -15.52 -9.20 6.47
N LEU A 195 -14.76 -10.18 5.97
CA LEU A 195 -14.94 -10.76 4.64
C LEU A 195 -15.32 -12.23 4.71
N TYR A 196 -16.40 -12.55 4.03
CA TYR A 196 -16.83 -13.90 3.73
C TYR A 196 -16.56 -14.20 2.26
N GLY A 197 -16.34 -15.45 1.91
CA GLY A 197 -16.12 -15.76 0.51
C GLY A 197 -16.02 -17.22 0.17
N ILE A 198 -16.10 -17.45 -1.14
CA ILE A 198 -15.88 -18.75 -1.77
C ILE A 198 -14.78 -18.64 -2.82
N ASP A 199 -14.01 -19.71 -3.00
CA ASP A 199 -13.10 -19.81 -4.14
C ASP A 199 -13.84 -20.14 -5.44
N LYS A 200 -13.09 -20.23 -6.54
CA LYS A 200 -13.63 -20.52 -7.88
C LYS A 200 -14.35 -21.88 -7.96
N GLU A 201 -14.02 -22.82 -7.08
CA GLU A 201 -14.69 -24.12 -6.94
C GLU A 201 -15.93 -24.06 -6.02
N GLY A 202 -16.23 -22.91 -5.43
CA GLY A 202 -17.37 -22.72 -4.52
C GLY A 202 -17.08 -23.16 -3.08
N LYS A 203 -15.83 -23.42 -2.71
CA LYS A 203 -15.45 -23.81 -1.35
C LYS A 203 -15.30 -22.58 -0.47
N ASP A 204 -15.82 -22.67 0.76
CA ASP A 204 -15.68 -21.64 1.78
C ASP A 204 -14.20 -21.33 2.09
N ILE A 205 -13.87 -20.04 1.97
CA ILE A 205 -12.54 -19.48 2.26
C ILE A 205 -12.59 -18.42 3.37
N SER A 206 -13.73 -18.21 4.03
CA SER A 206 -13.95 -17.14 5.02
C SER A 206 -12.94 -17.20 6.17
N LYS A 207 -12.63 -18.39 6.69
CA LYS A 207 -11.58 -18.58 7.72
C LYS A 207 -10.18 -18.14 7.27
N LYS A 208 -9.88 -18.22 5.97
CA LYS A 208 -8.60 -17.74 5.41
C LYS A 208 -8.61 -16.23 5.21
N LEU A 209 -9.79 -15.60 5.17
CA LEU A 209 -10.01 -14.17 4.99
C LEU A 209 -10.03 -13.40 6.32
N ALA A 210 -10.28 -14.07 7.44
CA ALA A 210 -10.26 -13.49 8.79
C ALA A 210 -9.39 -14.33 9.75
N PRO A 211 -8.05 -14.28 9.63
CA PRO A 211 -7.16 -14.93 10.59
C PRO A 211 -7.08 -14.14 11.90
N GLU A 212 -6.99 -14.85 13.03
CA GLU A 212 -7.00 -14.28 14.40
C GLU A 212 -5.99 -13.13 14.61
N TYR A 213 -4.82 -13.21 13.99
CA TYR A 213 -3.78 -12.16 14.12
C TYR A 213 -4.13 -10.84 13.40
N LEU A 214 -5.26 -10.77 12.68
CA LEU A 214 -5.78 -9.58 12.01
C LEU A 214 -7.18 -9.17 12.50
N ASP A 215 -7.65 -9.66 13.66
CA ASP A 215 -9.01 -9.41 14.17
C ASP A 215 -9.36 -7.91 14.35
N HIS A 216 -8.36 -7.02 14.32
CA HIS A 216 -8.53 -5.55 14.41
C HIS A 216 -8.45 -4.83 13.05
N ILE A 217 -8.51 -5.56 11.94
CA ILE A 217 -8.52 -5.00 10.58
C ILE A 217 -9.91 -5.17 10.00
N ASP A 218 -10.56 -4.04 9.73
CA ASP A 218 -11.85 -4.02 9.07
C ASP A 218 -11.73 -3.79 7.56
N HIS A 219 -12.63 -4.44 6.84
CA HIS A 219 -12.82 -4.31 5.42
C HIS A 219 -14.14 -3.59 5.13
N VAL A 220 -14.04 -2.45 4.45
CA VAL A 220 -15.17 -1.60 4.05
C VAL A 220 -15.31 -1.66 2.53
N PRO A 221 -16.52 -1.84 1.98
CA PRO A 221 -16.68 -2.22 0.57
C PRO A 221 -16.59 -1.05 -0.43
N TYR A 222 -16.53 0.20 0.03
CA TYR A 222 -16.38 1.40 -0.80
C TYR A 222 -15.45 2.41 -0.12
N ILE A 223 -14.94 3.40 -0.88
CA ILE A 223 -14.29 4.62 -0.33
C ILE A 223 -15.31 5.76 -0.27
N TYR A 224 -16.07 5.94 -1.35
CA TYR A 224 -17.15 6.91 -1.46
C TYR A 224 -18.44 6.19 -1.82
N LEU A 225 -19.58 6.67 -1.30
CA LEU A 225 -20.89 6.10 -1.63
C LEU A 225 -21.17 6.14 -3.13
N ASN A 226 -20.87 7.26 -3.80
CA ASN A 226 -20.97 7.37 -5.26
C ASN A 226 -19.86 6.63 -6.03
N GLY A 227 -18.83 6.15 -5.32
CA GLY A 227 -17.60 5.67 -5.94
C GLY A 227 -16.91 6.76 -6.78
N LYS A 228 -16.17 6.34 -7.80
CA LYS A 228 -15.57 7.26 -8.78
C LYS A 228 -16.61 7.64 -9.84
N VAL A 229 -16.70 8.93 -10.17
CA VAL A 229 -17.71 9.45 -11.10
C VAL A 229 -17.05 9.86 -12.42
N ASP A 230 -17.39 9.17 -13.51
CA ASP A 230 -17.01 9.56 -14.87
C ASP A 230 -17.97 10.66 -15.33
N LEU A 231 -17.43 11.85 -15.59
CA LEU A 231 -18.21 13.01 -16.01
C LEU A 231 -18.30 13.13 -17.54
N PRO A 232 -19.45 13.58 -18.07
CA PRO A 232 -19.60 13.87 -19.48
C PRO A 232 -18.96 15.21 -19.84
N SER A 233 -18.71 15.44 -21.13
CA SER A 233 -18.21 16.72 -21.64
C SER A 233 -19.31 17.79 -21.79
N ARG A 234 -20.59 17.46 -21.59
CA ARG A 234 -21.74 18.33 -21.87
C ARG A 234 -22.61 18.51 -20.63
N LEU A 235 -23.31 19.65 -20.58
CA LEU A 235 -24.30 19.98 -19.56
C LEU A 235 -25.71 19.75 -20.11
N VAL A 236 -26.60 19.23 -19.27
CA VAL A 236 -28.05 19.12 -19.51
C VAL A 236 -28.74 19.88 -18.39
N GLY A 237 -29.41 20.99 -18.72
CA GLY A 237 -30.06 21.84 -17.71
C GLY A 237 -29.11 22.41 -16.65
N GLY A 238 -27.85 22.69 -17.00
CA GLY A 238 -26.83 23.18 -16.06
C GLY A 238 -26.18 22.10 -15.18
N VAL A 239 -26.55 20.83 -15.38
CA VAL A 239 -26.03 19.67 -14.64
C VAL A 239 -25.19 18.80 -15.59
N TYR A 240 -24.03 18.32 -15.15
CA TYR A 240 -23.24 17.36 -15.93
C TYR A 240 -23.96 16.02 -15.94
N SER A 241 -24.51 15.61 -17.09
CA SER A 241 -25.31 14.40 -17.24
C SER A 241 -25.26 13.84 -18.68
N PRO A 242 -25.31 12.50 -18.87
CA PRO A 242 -25.32 11.47 -17.83
C PRO A 242 -23.94 11.27 -17.19
N VAL A 243 -23.89 10.83 -15.94
CA VAL A 243 -22.66 10.42 -15.26
C VAL A 243 -22.63 8.92 -15.08
N THR A 244 -21.44 8.32 -15.09
CA THR A 244 -21.27 6.89 -14.78
C THR A 244 -20.57 6.74 -13.44
N LEU A 245 -21.17 5.97 -12.54
CA LEU A 245 -20.62 5.62 -11.24
C LEU A 245 -19.75 4.37 -11.37
N ARG A 246 -18.61 4.37 -10.67
CA ARG A 246 -17.70 3.24 -10.60
C ARG A 246 -17.43 2.82 -9.17
N GLN A 247 -17.54 1.52 -8.91
CA GLN A 247 -17.08 0.90 -7.66
C GLN A 247 -16.08 -0.21 -8.00
N MET A 248 -15.00 -0.33 -7.21
CA MET A 248 -13.85 -1.20 -7.55
C MET A 248 -13.33 -0.93 -8.98
N ASN A 249 -13.37 0.34 -9.41
CA ASN A 249 -13.13 0.80 -10.78
C ASN A 249 -13.96 0.13 -11.90
N GLN A 250 -15.07 -0.52 -11.56
CA GLN A 250 -16.02 -1.09 -12.51
C GLN A 250 -17.20 -0.16 -12.69
N LYS A 251 -17.68 0.03 -13.91
CA LYS A 251 -18.88 0.82 -14.19
C LYS A 251 -20.11 0.10 -13.63
N VAL A 252 -20.68 0.60 -12.54
CA VAL A 252 -21.78 -0.06 -11.82
C VAL A 252 -23.14 0.53 -12.14
N ALA A 253 -23.22 1.83 -12.37
CA ALA A 253 -24.49 2.52 -12.61
C ALA A 253 -24.30 3.75 -13.48
N THR A 254 -25.38 4.19 -14.12
CA THR A 254 -25.47 5.48 -14.80
C THR A 254 -26.60 6.29 -14.18
N LEU A 255 -26.34 7.57 -13.90
CA LEU A 255 -27.36 8.52 -13.48
C LEU A 255 -27.53 9.60 -14.56
N SER A 256 -28.78 9.97 -14.83
CA SER A 256 -29.12 10.94 -15.85
C SER A 256 -30.22 11.89 -15.39
N ILE A 257 -30.24 13.10 -15.96
CA ILE A 257 -31.28 14.09 -15.73
C ILE A 257 -32.12 14.29 -16.99
N SER A 258 -33.43 14.41 -16.82
CA SER A 258 -34.38 14.78 -17.88
C SER A 258 -34.45 16.31 -18.08
N SER A 259 -35.11 16.75 -19.16
CA SER A 259 -35.39 18.18 -19.41
C SER A 259 -36.16 18.86 -18.28
N HIS A 260 -36.97 18.11 -17.53
CA HIS A 260 -37.75 18.58 -16.38
C HIS A 260 -36.99 18.45 -15.04
N GLN A 261 -35.65 18.35 -15.07
CA GLN A 261 -34.77 18.20 -13.91
C GLN A 261 -35.00 16.94 -13.04
N LYS A 262 -35.82 15.99 -13.50
CA LYS A 262 -35.98 14.69 -12.82
C LYS A 262 -34.74 13.84 -13.05
N VAL A 263 -34.10 13.38 -11.97
CA VAL A 263 -32.96 12.46 -12.02
C VAL A 263 -33.45 11.02 -12.06
N SER A 264 -32.79 10.18 -12.84
CA SER A 264 -33.05 8.74 -12.93
C SER A 264 -31.74 7.96 -12.92
N GLY A 265 -31.75 6.77 -12.35
CA GLY A 265 -30.60 5.88 -12.27
C GLY A 265 -30.87 4.51 -12.87
N LYS A 266 -29.83 3.89 -13.42
CA LYS A 266 -29.87 2.51 -13.93
C LYS A 266 -28.58 1.78 -13.56
N LEU A 267 -28.69 0.56 -13.03
CA LEU A 267 -27.55 -0.36 -12.88
C LEU A 267 -27.09 -0.87 -14.26
N LEU A 268 -25.79 -1.07 -14.42
CA LEU A 268 -25.19 -1.54 -15.67
C LEU A 268 -24.88 -3.05 -15.59
N PRO A 269 -24.91 -3.80 -16.70
CA PRO A 269 -24.46 -5.20 -16.69
C PRO A 269 -23.02 -5.35 -16.17
N PRO A 270 -22.71 -6.38 -15.37
CA PRO A 270 -23.57 -7.48 -14.90
C PRO A 270 -24.34 -7.16 -13.60
N PHE A 271 -24.33 -5.91 -13.15
CA PHE A 271 -24.91 -5.48 -11.87
C PHE A 271 -26.43 -5.31 -11.90
N GLU A 272 -27.09 -5.49 -13.04
CA GLU A 272 -28.56 -5.50 -13.15
C GLU A 272 -29.24 -6.60 -12.31
N ARG A 273 -28.46 -7.59 -11.82
CA ARG A 273 -28.93 -8.62 -10.88
C ARG A 273 -29.22 -8.10 -9.47
N PHE A 274 -28.71 -6.92 -9.10
CA PHE A 274 -28.96 -6.31 -7.81
C PHE A 274 -30.25 -5.48 -7.87
N GLU A 275 -31.01 -5.43 -6.77
CA GLU A 275 -32.26 -4.67 -6.76
C GLU A 275 -32.01 -3.16 -6.71
N ASP A 276 -31.03 -2.73 -5.92
CA ASP A 276 -30.56 -1.35 -5.84
C ASP A 276 -29.04 -1.30 -5.58
N TYR A 277 -28.50 -0.09 -5.53
CA TYR A 277 -27.07 0.17 -5.43
C TYR A 277 -26.48 -0.19 -4.06
N TYR A 278 -27.25 -0.10 -2.98
CA TYR A 278 -26.81 -0.51 -1.65
C TYR A 278 -26.77 -2.03 -1.47
N ASP A 279 -27.28 -2.82 -2.43
CA ASP A 279 -27.18 -4.28 -2.37
C ASP A 279 -25.83 -4.81 -2.88
N LEU A 280 -24.99 -3.93 -3.43
CA LEU A 280 -23.66 -4.29 -3.93
C LEU A 280 -22.80 -4.87 -2.79
N TRP A 281 -22.43 -6.14 -2.90
CA TRP A 281 -21.34 -6.78 -2.16
C TRP A 281 -21.35 -6.61 -0.63
N GLY A 282 -22.50 -6.32 -0.03
CA GLY A 282 -22.64 -6.04 1.40
C GLY A 282 -22.57 -4.55 1.80
N PHE A 283 -22.84 -3.62 0.88
CA PHE A 283 -22.88 -2.18 1.16
C PHE A 283 -23.94 -1.80 2.21
N LYS A 284 -25.05 -2.53 2.26
CA LYS A 284 -26.22 -2.25 3.11
C LYS A 284 -25.85 -2.06 4.59
N ASP A 285 -24.87 -2.82 5.05
CA ASP A 285 -24.48 -2.92 6.47
C ASP A 285 -23.59 -1.75 6.91
N TYR A 286 -23.19 -0.90 5.96
CA TYR A 286 -22.22 0.16 6.17
C TYR A 286 -22.84 1.53 5.94
N GLY A 287 -22.41 2.49 6.77
CA GLY A 287 -22.69 3.90 6.63
C GLY A 287 -21.41 4.73 6.75
N ILE A 288 -21.46 5.98 6.28
CA ILE A 288 -20.43 6.98 6.56
C ILE A 288 -20.90 7.82 7.75
N GLY A 289 -20.05 7.93 8.77
CA GLY A 289 -20.34 8.63 10.02
C GLY A 289 -19.73 10.02 10.10
N ARG A 290 -20.43 10.98 10.72
CA ARG A 290 -19.81 12.23 11.22
C ARG A 290 -20.44 12.66 12.54
N LEU A 291 -19.65 13.32 13.38
CA LEU A 291 -20.13 13.85 14.65
C LEU A 291 -20.64 15.29 14.47
N LEU A 292 -21.84 15.55 14.96
CA LEU A 292 -22.53 16.83 14.88
C LEU A 292 -22.89 17.35 16.28
N THR A 293 -22.88 18.66 16.46
CA THR A 293 -23.56 19.36 17.55
C THR A 293 -25.07 19.42 17.29
N ARG A 294 -25.87 19.73 18.32
CA ARG A 294 -27.33 19.85 18.17
C ARG A 294 -27.75 20.87 17.11
N ASP A 295 -27.08 22.02 17.06
CA ASP A 295 -27.34 23.07 16.07
C ASP A 295 -26.98 22.60 14.64
N GLU A 296 -25.85 21.89 14.49
CA GLU A 296 -25.46 21.29 13.22
C GLU A 296 -26.46 20.22 12.76
N VAL A 297 -27.04 19.41 13.66
CA VAL A 297 -28.10 18.45 13.28
C VAL A 297 -29.30 19.18 12.66
N GLY A 298 -29.76 20.26 13.29
CA GLY A 298 -30.91 21.04 12.78
C GLY A 298 -30.64 21.75 11.45
N LYS A 299 -29.38 22.10 11.17
CA LYS A 299 -28.97 22.76 9.92
C LYS A 299 -28.68 21.78 8.79
N LEU A 300 -28.12 20.62 9.11
CA LEU A 300 -27.46 19.74 8.14
C LEU A 300 -28.23 18.44 7.86
N THR A 301 -29.23 18.11 8.67
CA THR A 301 -30.02 16.87 8.53
C THR A 301 -31.50 17.19 8.32
N ASP A 302 -32.30 16.15 8.02
CA ASP A 302 -33.77 16.24 7.99
C ASP A 302 -34.41 15.95 9.36
N THR A 303 -33.62 15.76 10.42
CA THR A 303 -34.10 15.34 11.75
C THR A 303 -34.62 16.54 12.55
N PRO A 304 -35.90 16.56 12.97
CA PRO A 304 -36.45 17.63 13.80
C PRO A 304 -35.77 17.70 15.17
N LEU A 305 -35.36 18.90 15.59
CA LEU A 305 -34.72 19.12 16.89
C LEU A 305 -35.61 18.70 18.09
N SER A 306 -36.93 18.72 17.94
CA SER A 306 -37.87 18.26 18.97
C SER A 306 -37.80 16.75 19.24
N GLN A 307 -37.29 15.98 18.29
CA GLN A 307 -37.11 14.53 18.42
C GLN A 307 -35.73 14.16 18.99
N LEU A 308 -34.84 15.14 19.15
CA LEU A 308 -33.48 14.91 19.66
C LEU A 308 -33.45 14.98 21.19
N GLU A 309 -33.00 13.89 21.79
CA GLU A 309 -32.58 13.85 23.18
C GLU A 309 -31.41 14.80 23.45
N ASN A 310 -31.18 15.15 24.71
CA ASN A 310 -30.05 16.01 25.07
C ASN A 310 -28.74 15.20 25.06
N ALA A 311 -27.84 15.54 24.14
CA ALA A 311 -26.52 14.95 24.02
C ALA A 311 -25.49 16.02 23.63
N ALA A 312 -24.23 15.81 24.05
CA ALA A 312 -23.13 16.71 23.71
C ALA A 312 -22.82 16.67 22.20
N LEU A 313 -22.91 15.49 21.59
CA LEU A 313 -22.77 15.24 20.17
C LEU A 313 -23.75 14.16 19.70
N TYR A 314 -24.00 14.17 18.40
CA TYR A 314 -24.83 13.21 17.70
C TYR A 314 -24.00 12.58 16.59
N LEU A 315 -24.11 11.27 16.41
CA LEU A 315 -23.56 10.56 15.28
C LEU A 315 -24.57 10.58 14.15
N GLU A 316 -24.28 11.32 13.08
CA GLU A 316 -25.00 11.16 11.82
C GLU A 316 -24.39 9.99 11.05
N ILE A 317 -25.25 9.08 10.59
CA ILE A 317 -24.92 7.93 9.75
C ILE A 317 -25.60 8.14 8.40
N ILE A 318 -24.81 8.23 7.34
CA ILE A 318 -25.28 8.35 5.96
C ILE A 318 -25.12 6.98 5.29
N HIS A 319 -26.23 6.34 4.94
CA HIS A 319 -26.27 4.93 4.51
C HIS A 319 -27.25 4.71 3.35
N HIS A 320 -27.31 3.45 2.90
CA HIS A 320 -28.22 2.98 1.85
C HIS A 320 -28.17 3.85 0.57
N PRO A 321 -26.99 3.96 -0.07
CA PRO A 321 -26.88 4.65 -1.36
C PRO A 321 -27.79 4.00 -2.40
N SER A 322 -28.72 4.75 -2.99
CA SER A 322 -29.75 4.23 -3.90
C SER A 322 -29.75 4.95 -5.24
N ILE A 323 -29.89 4.18 -6.32
CA ILE A 323 -30.09 4.71 -7.67
C ILE A 323 -31.58 4.88 -8.03
N LYS A 324 -32.49 4.36 -7.20
CA LYS A 324 -33.95 4.52 -7.35
C LYS A 324 -34.42 5.90 -6.87
N TYR A 325 -33.72 6.48 -5.89
CA TYR A 325 -34.01 7.80 -5.33
C TYR A 325 -32.86 8.81 -5.54
N PRO A 326 -32.33 8.95 -6.76
CA PRO A 326 -31.14 9.78 -6.99
C PRO A 326 -31.46 11.26 -6.78
N LYS A 327 -30.43 12.03 -6.42
CA LYS A 327 -30.54 13.47 -6.16
C LYS A 327 -29.45 14.25 -6.89
N ILE A 328 -29.67 15.55 -7.11
CA ILE A 328 -28.60 16.43 -7.60
C ILE A 328 -27.70 16.78 -6.42
N ILE A 329 -26.40 16.60 -6.60
CA ILE A 329 -25.38 16.94 -5.61
C ILE A 329 -24.34 17.89 -6.21
N ARG A 330 -23.53 18.51 -5.35
CA ARG A 330 -22.33 19.22 -5.75
C ARG A 330 -21.12 18.33 -5.56
N ASP A 331 -20.38 18.04 -6.62
CA ASP A 331 -19.14 17.27 -6.51
C ASP A 331 -18.02 18.06 -5.82
N HIS A 332 -16.83 17.46 -5.71
CA HIS A 332 -15.67 18.09 -5.05
C HIS A 332 -15.18 19.36 -5.74
N ALA A 333 -15.51 19.58 -7.01
CA ALA A 333 -15.20 20.80 -7.76
C ALA A 333 -16.37 21.82 -7.71
N GLY A 334 -17.43 21.54 -6.95
CA GLY A 334 -18.63 22.37 -6.85
C GLY A 334 -19.59 22.25 -8.02
N ARG A 335 -19.33 21.33 -8.97
CA ARG A 335 -20.16 21.09 -10.16
C ARG A 335 -21.44 20.36 -9.77
N LEU A 336 -22.55 20.75 -10.38
CA LEU A 336 -23.82 20.04 -10.21
C LEU A 336 -23.81 18.76 -11.04
N VAL A 337 -23.99 17.63 -10.36
CA VAL A 337 -24.02 16.28 -10.94
C VAL A 337 -25.17 15.49 -10.34
N PRO A 338 -25.78 14.54 -11.05
CA PRO A 338 -26.64 13.56 -10.40
C PRO A 338 -25.79 12.61 -9.55
N GLY A 339 -26.24 12.33 -8.33
CA GLY A 339 -25.63 11.41 -7.37
C GLY A 339 -26.65 10.44 -6.80
N VAL A 340 -26.19 9.41 -6.10
CA VAL A 340 -27.09 8.46 -5.45
C VAL A 340 -27.89 9.15 -4.35
N GLY A 341 -29.14 8.70 -4.16
CA GLY A 341 -29.90 9.01 -2.97
C GLY A 341 -29.26 8.36 -1.76
N THR A 342 -29.44 8.94 -0.59
CA THR A 342 -28.94 8.40 0.67
C THR A 342 -29.97 8.59 1.76
N THR A 343 -30.00 7.68 2.72
CA THR A 343 -30.74 7.86 3.97
C THR A 343 -29.80 8.40 5.05
N SER A 344 -30.33 9.21 5.96
CA SER A 344 -29.58 9.77 7.09
C SER A 344 -30.30 9.44 8.40
N SER A 345 -29.52 8.95 9.34
CA SER A 345 -29.95 8.54 10.68
C SER A 345 -29.07 9.20 11.72
N VAL A 346 -29.69 9.68 12.80
CA VAL A 346 -29.01 10.49 13.82
C VAL A 346 -29.15 9.80 15.18
N LEU A 347 -28.01 9.48 15.78
CA LEU A 347 -27.93 8.77 17.05
C LEU A 347 -27.32 9.68 18.14
N PRO A 348 -27.99 9.94 19.27
CA PRO A 348 -27.41 10.71 20.37
C PRO A 348 -26.27 9.92 21.04
N LEU A 349 -25.19 10.62 21.41
CA LEU A 349 -24.05 10.01 22.10
C LEU A 349 -23.94 10.48 23.55
N THR A 350 -23.85 9.52 24.47
CA THR A 350 -23.54 9.77 25.87
C THR A 350 -22.04 10.09 26.02
N GLU A 351 -21.64 10.56 27.21
CA GLU A 351 -20.22 10.77 27.50
C GLU A 351 -19.41 9.46 27.40
N GLU A 352 -19.98 8.34 27.85
CA GLU A 352 -19.35 7.03 27.75
C GLU A 352 -19.17 6.60 26.29
N HIS A 353 -20.17 6.82 25.42
CA HIS A 353 -20.02 6.59 23.98
C HIS A 353 -18.89 7.43 23.38
N LEU A 354 -18.72 8.68 23.81
CA LEU A 354 -17.63 9.54 23.36
C LEU A 354 -16.25 9.06 23.85
N LYS A 355 -16.16 8.53 25.08
CA LYS A 355 -14.93 7.91 25.61
C LYS A 355 -14.58 6.65 24.82
N VAL A 356 -15.57 5.80 24.54
CA VAL A 356 -15.39 4.62 23.68
C VAL A 356 -14.88 5.05 22.31
N LEU A 357 -15.54 6.01 21.64
CA LEU A 357 -15.07 6.57 20.36
C LEU A 357 -13.63 7.04 20.41
N MET A 358 -13.24 7.76 21.45
CA MET A 358 -11.87 8.26 21.62
C MET A 358 -10.88 7.10 21.79
N SER A 359 -11.25 6.03 22.50
CA SER A 359 -10.39 4.88 22.79
C SER A 359 -10.00 4.06 21.55
N HIS A 360 -10.80 4.10 20.48
CA HIS A 360 -10.50 3.41 19.22
C HIS A 360 -10.28 4.39 18.05
N LEU A 361 -10.16 5.69 18.33
CA LEU A 361 -9.93 6.70 17.31
C LEU A 361 -8.54 6.58 16.71
N TYR A 362 -8.46 6.75 15.39
CA TYR A 362 -7.19 6.89 14.70
C TYR A 362 -7.20 8.02 13.66
N THR A 363 -6.01 8.56 13.41
CA THR A 363 -5.73 9.66 12.49
C THR A 363 -4.71 9.22 11.44
N ALA A 364 -4.55 10.03 10.38
CA ALA A 364 -3.32 9.96 9.60
C ALA A 364 -2.12 10.40 10.46
N ARG A 365 -0.88 10.20 9.98
CA ARG A 365 0.25 10.99 10.49
C ARG A 365 0.01 12.45 10.13
N PHE A 366 0.18 13.36 11.08
CA PHE A 366 -0.02 14.79 10.86
C PHE A 366 1.11 15.60 11.50
N ILE A 367 1.33 16.78 10.94
CA ILE A 367 2.27 17.78 11.42
C ILE A 367 1.45 18.86 12.10
N VAL A 368 1.87 19.24 13.31
CA VAL A 368 1.38 20.41 14.02
C VAL A 368 2.44 21.49 13.94
N LYS A 369 2.05 22.68 13.53
CA LYS A 369 2.89 23.87 13.55
C LYS A 369 2.03 25.10 13.76
N GLU A 370 2.42 25.95 14.70
CA GLU A 370 1.69 27.18 15.05
C GLU A 370 0.21 26.93 15.41
N GLY A 371 -0.08 25.81 16.07
CA GLY A 371 -1.44 25.40 16.47
C GLY A 371 -2.34 24.93 15.32
N LYS A 372 -1.81 24.79 14.10
CA LYS A 372 -2.51 24.22 12.94
C LYS A 372 -2.07 22.78 12.70
N MET A 373 -2.99 21.92 12.25
CA MET A 373 -2.67 20.56 11.84
C MET A 373 -2.77 20.39 10.32
N ALA A 374 -1.82 19.66 9.73
CA ALA A 374 -1.85 19.25 8.33
C ALA A 374 -1.36 17.81 8.18
N ARG A 375 -1.89 17.07 7.22
CA ARG A 375 -1.50 15.68 6.98
C ARG A 375 -0.03 15.59 6.57
N TYR A 376 0.70 14.62 7.11
CA TYR A 376 2.09 14.37 6.74
C TYR A 376 2.20 14.00 5.26
N GLY A 377 3.17 14.60 4.56
CA GLY A 377 3.35 14.45 3.12
C GLY A 377 2.31 15.19 2.26
N SER A 378 1.38 15.95 2.88
CA SER A 378 0.47 16.83 2.13
C SER A 378 1.23 18.01 1.52
N PRO A 379 0.86 18.48 0.32
CA PRO A 379 1.36 19.74 -0.21
C PRO A 379 0.90 20.95 0.62
N ILE A 380 -0.19 20.81 1.39
CA ILE A 380 -0.72 21.86 2.27
C ILE A 380 0.11 21.87 3.56
N LYS A 381 0.77 23.00 3.84
CA LYS A 381 1.59 23.18 5.04
C LYS A 381 0.76 23.70 6.20
N ALA A 382 0.98 23.14 7.40
CA ALA A 382 0.45 23.65 8.65
C ALA A 382 1.19 24.95 9.02
N GLU A 383 0.68 26.10 8.61
CA GLU A 383 1.27 27.42 8.89
C GLU A 383 0.16 28.42 9.24
N LYS A 384 0.50 29.49 9.97
CA LYS A 384 -0.44 30.56 10.31
C LYS A 384 -1.09 31.13 9.05
N GLY A 385 -2.41 31.24 9.06
CA GLY A 385 -3.21 31.68 7.92
C GLY A 385 -3.64 30.58 6.96
N CYS A 386 -3.24 29.32 7.17
CA CYS A 386 -3.79 28.19 6.41
C CYS A 386 -5.30 28.05 6.66
N ARG A 387 -6.11 28.44 5.67
CA ARG A 387 -7.59 28.39 5.72
C ARG A 387 -8.12 26.95 5.75
N TYR A 388 -7.39 26.03 5.16
CA TYR A 388 -7.79 24.63 5.03
C TYR A 388 -7.30 23.74 6.17
N CYS A 389 -6.43 24.25 7.04
CA CYS A 389 -5.83 23.49 8.13
C CYS A 389 -6.69 23.60 9.40
N PRO A 390 -7.15 22.48 9.98
CA PRO A 390 -7.88 22.51 11.24
C PRO A 390 -7.04 23.03 12.40
N ASP A 391 -7.70 23.67 13.36
CA ASP A 391 -7.07 24.18 14.57
C ASP A 391 -6.87 23.05 15.59
N LEU A 392 -5.66 22.94 16.12
CA LEU A 392 -5.27 22.01 17.17
C LEU A 392 -4.50 22.75 18.27
N PRO A 393 -5.12 23.74 18.95
CA PRO A 393 -4.44 24.59 19.90
C PRO A 393 -3.94 23.79 21.11
N GLY A 394 -2.84 24.27 21.70
CA GLY A 394 -2.19 23.68 22.85
C GLY A 394 -1.27 22.50 22.54
N VAL A 395 -1.37 21.87 21.36
CA VAL A 395 -0.45 20.81 20.95
C VAL A 395 0.87 21.44 20.47
N PRO A 396 2.04 21.07 21.05
CA PRO A 396 3.32 21.62 20.62
C PRO A 396 3.67 21.26 19.18
N ASP A 397 4.49 22.08 18.54
CA ASP A 397 4.98 21.81 17.18
C ASP A 397 5.68 20.44 17.09
N GLY A 398 5.39 19.69 16.03
CA GLY A 398 5.92 18.34 15.86
C GLY A 398 5.15 17.49 14.86
N THR A 399 5.58 16.24 14.69
CA THR A 399 4.85 15.24 13.90
C THR A 399 4.24 14.22 14.85
N TYR A 400 2.95 13.96 14.69
CA TYR A 400 2.17 13.14 15.60
C TYR A 400 1.29 12.13 14.86
N GLU A 401 0.89 11.11 15.60
CA GLU A 401 -0.12 10.13 15.22
C GLU A 401 -1.02 9.87 16.41
N PHE A 402 -2.30 9.68 16.16
CA PHE A 402 -3.23 9.14 17.15
C PHE A 402 -3.76 7.82 16.59
N TYR A 403 -3.64 6.73 17.34
CA TYR A 403 -3.94 5.40 16.83
C TYR A 403 -4.50 4.51 17.94
N TYR A 404 -5.75 4.07 17.78
CA TYR A 404 -6.53 3.35 18.79
C TYR A 404 -6.40 3.98 20.17
N GLY A 405 -6.76 5.26 20.27
CA GLY A 405 -6.77 5.99 21.54
C GLY A 405 -5.40 6.38 22.09
N LYS A 406 -4.30 5.96 21.44
CA LYS A 406 -2.93 6.25 21.89
C LYS A 406 -2.26 7.25 20.96
N GLY A 407 -1.71 8.31 21.56
CA GLY A 407 -0.94 9.34 20.89
C GLY A 407 0.55 9.02 20.84
N TYR A 408 1.18 9.32 19.71
CA TYR A 408 2.61 9.11 19.49
C TYR A 408 3.25 10.34 18.88
N LYS A 409 4.46 10.67 19.31
CA LYS A 409 5.35 11.60 18.60
C LYS A 409 6.25 10.82 17.66
N VAL A 410 6.32 11.29 16.41
CA VAL A 410 7.14 10.68 15.35
C VAL A 410 8.40 11.51 15.16
N HIS A 411 9.54 10.84 15.21
CA HIS A 411 10.88 11.42 15.07
C HIS A 411 11.48 11.09 13.70
N PHE A 412 12.74 11.50 13.52
CA PHE A 412 13.50 11.20 12.32
C PHE A 412 13.56 9.68 12.05
N GLY A 413 13.47 9.31 10.77
CA GLY A 413 13.53 7.91 10.34
C GLY A 413 12.31 7.06 10.71
N GLY A 414 11.21 7.67 11.21
CA GLY A 414 9.98 6.96 11.56
C GLY A 414 9.93 6.41 12.99
N LEU A 415 10.95 6.67 13.81
CA LEU A 415 10.96 6.28 15.22
C LEU A 415 9.81 6.93 15.99
N ARG A 416 9.17 6.17 16.88
CA ARG A 416 7.98 6.61 17.63
C ARG A 416 8.23 6.58 19.13
N THR A 417 7.71 7.57 19.83
CA THR A 417 7.63 7.57 21.30
C THR A 417 6.18 7.81 21.72
N SER A 418 5.67 7.02 22.67
CA SER A 418 4.35 7.25 23.25
C SER A 418 4.29 8.63 23.90
N LEU A 419 3.17 9.31 23.73
CA LEU A 419 2.91 10.56 24.44
C LEU A 419 2.44 10.27 25.86
N PRO A 420 2.80 11.12 26.85
CA PRO A 420 2.28 11.01 28.20
C PRO A 420 0.79 11.38 28.24
N GLU A 421 0.03 10.83 29.20
CA GLU A 421 -1.43 10.97 29.26
C GLU A 421 -1.91 12.42 29.45
N ASP A 422 -1.09 13.26 30.07
CA ASP A 422 -1.35 14.70 30.26
C ASP A 422 -1.10 15.54 29.00
N HIS A 423 -0.58 14.93 27.92
CA HIS A 423 -0.31 15.64 26.68
C HIS A 423 -1.61 16.23 26.09
N PRO A 424 -1.61 17.48 25.58
CA PRO A 424 -2.82 18.16 25.08
C PRO A 424 -3.59 17.44 23.97
N LEU A 425 -2.96 16.48 23.28
CA LEU A 425 -3.60 15.63 22.28
C LEU A 425 -4.64 14.67 22.89
N TYR A 426 -4.45 14.25 24.15
CA TYR A 426 -5.38 13.39 24.88
C TYR A 426 -6.54 14.14 25.52
N GLN A 427 -6.56 15.48 25.43
CA GLN A 427 -7.58 16.30 26.08
C GLN A 427 -9.00 15.87 25.66
N PHE A 428 -9.72 15.21 26.57
CA PHE A 428 -11.07 14.74 26.33
C PHE A 428 -12.07 15.90 26.45
N THR A 429 -12.59 16.34 25.31
CA THR A 429 -13.74 17.25 25.21
C THR A 429 -14.56 16.85 23.99
N PRO A 430 -15.90 17.08 23.97
CA PRO A 430 -16.71 16.82 22.78
C PRO A 430 -16.14 17.48 21.52
N LYS A 431 -15.66 18.73 21.63
CA LYS A 431 -15.02 19.44 20.52
C LYS A 431 -13.75 18.73 20.01
N ARG A 432 -12.91 18.19 20.91
CA ARG A 432 -11.71 17.43 20.51
C ARG A 432 -12.08 16.12 19.82
N VAL A 433 -13.05 15.39 20.37
CA VAL A 433 -13.52 14.12 19.78
C VAL A 433 -14.10 14.38 18.38
N GLN A 434 -14.97 15.40 18.25
CA GLN A 434 -15.53 15.82 16.96
C GLN A 434 -14.44 16.19 15.94
N LEU A 435 -13.44 16.97 16.35
CA LEU A 435 -12.33 17.37 15.49
C LEU A 435 -11.55 16.16 14.98
N LEU A 436 -11.11 15.27 15.88
CA LEU A 436 -10.32 14.10 15.51
C LEU A 436 -11.13 13.08 14.71
N PHE A 437 -12.41 12.91 15.04
CA PHE A 437 -13.30 12.02 14.30
C PHE A 437 -13.57 12.59 12.91
N ASN A 438 -14.05 13.82 12.76
CA ASN A 438 -14.40 14.34 11.44
C ASN A 438 -13.16 14.64 10.58
N LEU A 439 -12.08 15.17 11.16
CA LEU A 439 -10.98 15.73 10.38
C LEU A 439 -9.65 14.99 10.53
N GLY A 440 -9.51 14.04 11.46
CA GLY A 440 -8.23 13.43 11.80
C GLY A 440 -7.53 12.64 10.67
N ILE A 441 -8.27 12.16 9.67
CA ILE A 441 -7.68 11.43 8.53
C ILE A 441 -7.17 12.41 7.47
N GLU A 442 -8.03 13.33 7.05
CA GLU A 442 -7.73 14.23 5.94
C GLU A 442 -6.93 15.46 6.39
N CYS A 443 -7.06 15.83 7.66
CA CYS A 443 -6.51 17.06 8.25
C CYS A 443 -6.88 18.31 7.46
N LEU A 444 -8.14 18.38 7.00
CA LEU A 444 -8.62 19.44 6.10
C LEU A 444 -10.04 19.90 6.47
N THR A 445 -10.24 21.20 6.61
CA THR A 445 -11.53 21.80 7.00
C THR A 445 -12.68 21.59 6.01
N PRO A 446 -12.49 21.36 4.70
CA PRO A 446 -13.58 20.98 3.80
C PRO A 446 -14.29 19.66 4.13
N TYR A 447 -13.74 18.81 5.02
CA TYR A 447 -14.41 17.61 5.52
C TYR A 447 -15.24 17.86 6.80
N ALA A 448 -15.22 19.09 7.32
CA ALA A 448 -16.02 19.49 8.47
C ALA A 448 -17.51 19.53 8.08
N PRO A 449 -18.43 19.45 9.05
CA PRO A 449 -19.86 19.62 8.80
C PRO A 449 -20.19 21.08 8.46
N LEU A 450 -20.07 21.46 7.18
CA LEU A 450 -20.25 22.85 6.75
C LEU A 450 -21.62 23.10 6.13
N VAL A 451 -22.08 22.18 5.27
CA VAL A 451 -23.32 22.33 4.51
C VAL A 451 -24.08 21.00 4.41
N LYS A 452 -25.40 21.10 4.25
CA LYS A 452 -26.27 19.95 3.99
C LYS A 452 -25.91 19.33 2.63
N ASP A 453 -26.01 18.01 2.53
CA ASP A 453 -25.70 17.25 1.30
C ASP A 453 -24.28 17.50 0.74
N GLN A 454 -23.32 17.76 1.62
CA GLN A 454 -21.91 17.92 1.26
C GLN A 454 -21.32 16.66 0.62
N SER A 455 -20.54 16.81 -0.45
CA SER A 455 -19.88 15.67 -1.12
C SER A 455 -18.64 15.16 -0.41
N LEU A 456 -17.88 16.05 0.23
CA LEU A 456 -16.69 15.68 1.01
C LEU A 456 -17.12 15.20 2.41
N LEU A 457 -17.38 13.91 2.53
CA LEU A 457 -17.64 13.27 3.81
C LEU A 457 -16.34 12.74 4.41
N PRO A 458 -16.20 12.76 5.75
CA PRO A 458 -15.03 12.18 6.39
C PRO A 458 -14.98 10.67 6.16
N SER A 459 -13.78 10.12 5.99
CA SER A 459 -13.55 8.68 5.79
C SER A 459 -13.73 7.90 7.09
N ARG A 460 -14.96 7.91 7.62
CA ARG A 460 -15.38 7.32 8.90
C ARG A 460 -16.56 6.42 8.63
N TYR A 461 -16.42 5.16 9.00
CA TYR A 461 -17.40 4.12 8.68
C TYR A 461 -18.03 3.60 9.95
N ILE A 462 -19.33 3.35 9.85
CA ILE A 462 -20.18 2.78 10.88
C ILE A 462 -20.81 1.53 10.30
N TYR A 463 -20.91 0.45 11.07
CA TYR A 463 -21.55 -0.79 10.63
C TYR A 463 -22.11 -1.57 11.81
N TYR A 464 -22.96 -2.55 11.52
CA TYR A 464 -23.37 -3.56 12.48
C TYR A 464 -22.60 -4.87 12.30
N ARG A 465 -22.35 -5.56 13.40
CA ARG A 465 -21.85 -6.94 13.42
C ARG A 465 -22.55 -7.67 14.57
N ASP A 466 -23.31 -8.70 14.23
CA ASP A 466 -24.06 -9.54 15.17
C ASP A 466 -25.00 -8.75 16.12
N GLY A 467 -25.57 -7.65 15.61
CA GLY A 467 -26.44 -6.71 16.29
C GLY A 467 -25.72 -5.56 17.01
N ASP A 468 -24.42 -5.68 17.26
CA ASP A 468 -23.64 -4.64 17.92
C ASP A 468 -23.25 -3.55 16.90
N LEU A 469 -23.26 -2.30 17.34
CA LEU A 469 -22.92 -1.15 16.51
C LEU A 469 -21.43 -0.82 16.66
N TYR A 470 -20.72 -0.75 15.54
CA TYR A 470 -19.29 -0.44 15.49
C TYR A 470 -19.04 0.90 14.79
N ALA A 471 -18.00 1.60 15.25
CA ALA A 471 -17.48 2.80 14.62
C ALA A 471 -15.97 2.68 14.44
N MET A 472 -15.49 2.81 13.20
CA MET A 472 -14.04 2.71 12.91
C MET A 472 -13.37 1.43 13.46
N GLY A 473 -14.09 0.31 13.50
CA GLY A 473 -13.62 -0.98 14.01
C GLY A 473 -13.59 -1.16 15.52
N GLY A 474 -13.96 -0.14 16.29
CA GLY A 474 -14.29 -0.30 17.71
C GLY A 474 -15.79 -0.53 17.90
N MET A 475 -16.15 -1.43 18.81
CA MET A 475 -17.54 -1.59 19.26
C MET A 475 -17.97 -0.32 20.00
N LEU A 476 -18.98 0.38 19.47
CA LEU A 476 -19.52 1.62 20.02
C LEU A 476 -20.65 1.36 21.00
N MET A 477 -21.60 0.50 20.62
CA MET A 477 -22.75 0.11 21.45
C MET A 477 -23.03 -1.38 21.27
N GLN A 478 -23.29 -2.07 22.36
CA GLN A 478 -23.81 -3.44 22.32
C GLN A 478 -25.28 -3.42 21.91
N LYS A 479 -25.79 -4.50 21.32
CA LYS A 479 -27.18 -4.63 20.88
C LYS A 479 -28.19 -4.46 22.01
N GLU A 480 -27.80 -4.73 23.26
CA GLU A 480 -28.63 -4.49 24.45
C GLU A 480 -28.57 -3.04 24.97
N ASP A 481 -27.73 -2.17 24.39
CA ASP A 481 -27.63 -0.78 24.82
C ASP A 481 -29.00 -0.08 24.67
N PRO A 482 -29.55 0.52 25.75
CA PRO A 482 -30.86 1.16 25.70
C PRO A 482 -30.98 2.25 24.64
N THR A 483 -29.90 3.00 24.39
CA THR A 483 -29.81 4.03 23.35
C THR A 483 -29.97 3.42 21.97
N LEU A 484 -29.29 2.30 21.72
CA LEU A 484 -29.32 1.59 20.44
C LEU A 484 -30.68 0.93 20.20
N VAL A 485 -31.24 0.26 21.21
CA VAL A 485 -32.57 -0.35 21.14
C VAL A 485 -33.64 0.68 20.81
N LYS A 486 -33.60 1.84 21.49
CA LYS A 486 -34.52 2.94 21.22
C LYS A 486 -34.33 3.55 19.84
N PHE A 487 -33.08 3.72 19.40
CA PHE A 487 -32.76 4.18 18.05
C PHE A 487 -33.36 3.26 16.99
N LEU A 488 -33.18 1.94 17.11
CA LEU A 488 -33.75 0.97 16.16
C LEU A 488 -35.28 0.97 16.14
N GLN A 489 -35.94 1.19 17.28
CA GLN A 489 -37.39 1.38 17.34
C GLN A 489 -37.82 2.64 16.58
N GLN A 490 -37.11 3.75 16.76
CA GLN A 490 -37.38 5.01 16.05
C GLN A 490 -37.16 4.86 14.54
N GLU A 491 -36.12 4.16 14.11
CA GLU A 491 -35.85 3.87 12.70
C GLU A 491 -37.00 3.11 12.03
N LYS A 492 -37.56 2.09 12.69
CA LYS A 492 -38.74 1.36 12.21
C LYS A 492 -40.00 2.24 12.14
N LEU A 493 -40.19 3.13 13.12
CA LEU A 493 -41.30 4.08 13.08
C LEU A 493 -41.16 5.08 11.92
N ARG A 494 -39.93 5.53 11.63
CA ARG A 494 -39.62 6.39 10.47
C ARG A 494 -39.88 5.67 9.15
N GLU A 495 -39.49 4.41 9.04
CA GLU A 495 -39.80 3.56 7.89
C GLU A 495 -41.32 3.47 7.67
N SER A 496 -42.08 3.15 8.72
CA SER A 496 -43.54 2.99 8.63
C SER A 496 -44.30 4.28 8.30
N SER A 497 -43.76 5.44 8.68
CA SER A 497 -44.37 6.75 8.44
C SER A 497 -43.86 7.45 7.18
N ALA A 498 -42.84 6.89 6.52
CA ALA A 498 -42.26 7.48 5.32
C ALA A 498 -43.21 7.35 4.11
N PRO A 499 -43.33 8.39 3.29
CA PRO A 499 -44.17 8.33 2.10
C PRO A 499 -43.53 7.43 1.03
N SER A 500 -44.36 6.77 0.22
CA SER A 500 -43.91 5.84 -0.83
C SER A 500 -42.98 6.46 -1.88
N TYR A 501 -43.11 7.76 -2.14
CA TYR A 501 -42.27 8.49 -3.10
C TYR A 501 -40.90 8.88 -2.55
N ARG A 502 -40.68 8.78 -1.22
CA ARG A 502 -39.41 9.03 -0.53
C ARG A 502 -39.33 8.12 0.70
N PRO A 503 -39.09 6.82 0.51
CA PRO A 503 -39.03 5.88 1.63
C PRO A 503 -37.84 6.18 2.53
N HIS A 504 -37.98 5.82 3.81
CA HIS A 504 -36.88 5.78 4.78
C HIS A 504 -36.46 4.32 4.94
N PHE A 505 -35.18 4.03 4.68
CA PHE A 505 -34.62 2.71 4.94
C PHE A 505 -33.98 2.72 6.33
N PRO A 506 -34.37 1.85 7.27
CA PRO A 506 -33.77 1.83 8.59
C PRO A 506 -32.30 1.43 8.52
N PHE A 507 -31.44 2.03 9.35
CA PHE A 507 -30.07 1.54 9.53
C PHE A 507 -30.05 0.37 10.52
N ASP A 508 -30.13 -0.86 9.99
CA ASP A 508 -30.18 -2.11 10.76
C ASP A 508 -29.15 -3.16 10.30
N ASP A 509 -29.11 -4.29 11.02
CA ASP A 509 -28.22 -5.42 10.75
C ASP A 509 -28.95 -6.53 10.00
N PRO A 510 -28.63 -6.81 8.73
CA PRO A 510 -29.21 -7.95 8.01
C PRO A 510 -28.53 -9.29 8.31
N GLY A 511 -27.50 -9.30 9.16
CA GLY A 511 -26.77 -10.49 9.57
C GLY A 511 -25.77 -11.00 8.52
N PRO A 512 -24.81 -11.83 8.97
CA PRO A 512 -23.78 -12.39 8.10
C PRO A 512 -24.39 -13.28 7.02
N PRO A 513 -23.65 -13.59 5.94
CA PRO A 513 -24.11 -14.52 4.91
C PRO A 513 -24.01 -15.98 5.39
N LEU A 514 -24.69 -16.30 6.49
CA LEU A 514 -24.76 -17.62 7.10
C LEU A 514 -26.21 -18.12 7.11
N LYS A 515 -26.36 -19.43 6.97
CA LYS A 515 -27.62 -20.14 7.18
C LYS A 515 -27.89 -20.30 8.67
N LYS A 516 -29.11 -20.74 9.01
CA LYS A 516 -29.53 -20.99 10.41
C LYS A 516 -28.68 -22.04 11.14
N ASP A 517 -28.03 -22.94 10.41
CA ASP A 517 -27.12 -23.96 10.96
C ASP A 517 -25.67 -23.45 11.13
N GLY A 518 -25.40 -22.18 10.81
CA GLY A 518 -24.08 -21.55 10.86
C GLY A 518 -23.20 -21.84 9.64
N SER A 519 -23.67 -22.63 8.67
CA SER A 519 -22.93 -22.86 7.43
C SER A 519 -23.03 -21.65 6.49
N LEU A 520 -22.02 -21.47 5.63
CA LEU A 520 -21.97 -20.36 4.68
C LEU A 520 -23.15 -20.40 3.70
N ASP A 521 -23.83 -19.27 3.51
CA ASP A 521 -24.82 -19.09 2.45
C ASP A 521 -24.12 -18.80 1.11
N ILE A 522 -23.66 -19.89 0.48
CA ILE A 522 -22.98 -19.86 -0.81
C ILE A 522 -23.85 -19.17 -1.89
N ALA A 523 -25.17 -19.38 -1.87
CA ALA A 523 -26.07 -18.81 -2.87
C ALA A 523 -26.10 -17.29 -2.75
N ARG A 524 -26.26 -16.76 -1.53
CA ARG A 524 -26.19 -15.32 -1.25
C ARG A 524 -24.88 -14.71 -1.71
N ILE A 525 -23.74 -15.37 -1.43
CA ILE A 525 -22.42 -14.88 -1.87
C ILE A 525 -22.29 -14.89 -3.39
N GLN A 526 -22.77 -15.91 -4.09
CA GLN A 526 -22.71 -15.96 -5.55
C GLN A 526 -23.56 -14.86 -6.22
N THR A 527 -24.74 -14.59 -5.67
CA THR A 527 -25.67 -13.60 -6.22
C THR A 527 -25.29 -12.18 -5.85
N GLN A 528 -24.85 -11.93 -4.61
CA GLN A 528 -24.62 -10.59 -4.08
C GLN A 528 -23.15 -10.23 -3.92
N GLY A 529 -22.22 -11.18 -3.96
CA GLY A 529 -20.80 -10.95 -3.74
C GLY A 529 -20.05 -10.34 -4.93
N LEU A 530 -18.87 -9.80 -4.63
CA LEU A 530 -17.89 -9.28 -5.57
C LEU A 530 -17.10 -10.44 -6.18
N LYS A 531 -17.32 -10.72 -7.46
CA LYS A 531 -16.56 -11.72 -8.21
C LYS A 531 -15.23 -11.13 -8.71
N ILE A 532 -14.13 -11.81 -8.43
CA ILE A 532 -12.80 -11.45 -8.90
C ILE A 532 -12.58 -12.01 -10.31
N PRO A 533 -12.22 -11.18 -11.31
CA PRO A 533 -11.96 -11.65 -12.66
C PRO A 533 -10.78 -12.63 -12.74
N GLU A 534 -10.78 -13.46 -13.78
CA GLU A 534 -9.63 -14.30 -14.11
C GLU A 534 -8.36 -13.46 -14.31
N LYS A 535 -7.21 -13.99 -13.89
CA LYS A 535 -5.89 -13.31 -13.93
C LYS A 535 -5.85 -11.96 -13.22
N HIS A 536 -6.74 -11.73 -12.24
CA HIS A 536 -6.76 -10.52 -11.44
C HIS A 536 -6.87 -10.84 -9.95
N TYR A 537 -6.41 -9.89 -9.13
CA TYR A 537 -6.38 -9.99 -7.68
C TYR A 537 -7.05 -8.78 -7.03
N LEU A 538 -7.70 -8.97 -5.89
CA LEU A 538 -8.20 -7.88 -5.05
C LEU A 538 -7.17 -7.56 -3.98
N GLY A 539 -6.61 -6.36 -4.01
CA GLY A 539 -5.68 -5.86 -3.00
C GLY A 539 -6.31 -4.73 -2.21
N LEU A 540 -6.41 -4.88 -0.89
CA LEU A 540 -6.88 -3.83 0.03
C LEU A 540 -5.74 -3.37 0.94
N GLY A 541 -5.78 -2.12 1.38
CA GLY A 541 -4.92 -1.65 2.46
C GLY A 541 -5.57 -1.95 3.81
N ASP A 542 -4.73 -2.28 4.78
CA ASP A 542 -5.14 -2.56 6.17
C ASP A 542 -5.76 -1.34 6.85
N ASN A 543 -5.39 -0.13 6.41
CA ASN A 543 -6.00 1.12 6.86
C ASN A 543 -6.91 1.67 5.78
N TYR A 544 -8.19 1.28 5.82
CA TYR A 544 -9.22 1.73 4.88
C TYR A 544 -9.18 3.23 4.62
N ALA A 545 -9.19 4.04 5.68
CA ALA A 545 -9.35 5.48 5.59
C ALA A 545 -8.16 6.18 4.91
N MET A 546 -7.02 5.49 4.75
CA MET A 546 -5.79 6.03 4.17
C MET A 546 -5.29 5.22 2.96
N SER A 547 -6.13 4.35 2.41
CA SER A 547 -5.73 3.43 1.36
C SER A 547 -6.36 3.76 0.02
N ALA A 548 -5.53 4.19 -0.92
CA ALA A 548 -5.82 4.04 -2.34
C ALA A 548 -5.51 2.58 -2.73
N ASP A 549 -6.54 1.79 -2.99
CA ASP A 549 -6.46 0.36 -3.27
C ASP A 549 -7.48 -0.09 -4.32
N SER A 550 -7.78 -1.38 -4.40
CA SER A 550 -8.67 -1.90 -5.43
C SER A 550 -10.08 -1.29 -5.42
N ARG A 551 -10.50 -0.66 -4.32
CA ARG A 551 -11.75 0.13 -4.27
C ARG A 551 -11.72 1.35 -5.18
N ASP A 552 -10.54 1.94 -5.38
CA ASP A 552 -10.30 3.11 -6.23
C ASP A 552 -9.82 2.70 -7.63
N PHE A 553 -8.67 2.01 -7.73
CA PHE A 553 -8.03 1.73 -9.02
C PHE A 553 -8.46 0.41 -9.67
N GLY A 554 -9.21 -0.44 -8.95
CA GLY A 554 -9.73 -1.72 -9.43
C GLY A 554 -8.83 -2.93 -9.18
N PHE A 555 -9.14 -4.04 -9.84
CA PHE A 555 -8.39 -5.28 -9.64
C PHE A 555 -6.98 -5.21 -10.22
N ILE A 556 -6.05 -5.88 -9.56
CA ILE A 556 -4.63 -5.90 -9.90
C ILE A 556 -4.38 -7.03 -10.88
N PRO A 557 -3.91 -6.77 -12.10
CA PRO A 557 -3.56 -7.82 -13.05
C PRO A 557 -2.46 -8.73 -12.51
N GLU A 558 -2.51 -10.01 -12.82
CA GLU A 558 -1.49 -11.00 -12.46
C GLU A 558 -0.10 -10.60 -12.94
N ASP A 559 -0.05 -10.09 -14.18
CA ASP A 559 1.14 -9.51 -14.80
C ASP A 559 1.70 -8.33 -14.02
N ASN A 560 1.01 -7.74 -13.04
CA ASN A 560 1.53 -6.63 -12.26
C ASN A 560 2.18 -7.07 -10.95
N VAL A 561 1.87 -8.27 -10.45
CA VAL A 561 2.43 -8.84 -9.21
C VAL A 561 3.95 -8.94 -9.31
N ARG A 562 4.69 -8.66 -8.24
CA ARG A 562 6.17 -8.70 -8.22
C ARG A 562 6.79 -9.61 -7.17
N GLY A 563 6.12 -9.83 -6.05
CA GLY A 563 6.72 -10.49 -4.90
C GLY A 563 6.05 -10.11 -3.59
N ALA A 564 6.62 -10.51 -2.46
CA ALA A 564 6.08 -10.24 -1.14
C ALA A 564 7.17 -9.79 -0.16
N PRO A 565 6.84 -8.97 0.85
CA PRO A 565 7.78 -8.62 1.90
C PRO A 565 8.06 -9.84 2.77
N ASP A 566 9.34 -10.13 3.01
CA ASP A 566 9.78 -11.21 3.90
C ASP A 566 10.23 -10.66 5.27
N PHE A 567 10.67 -9.39 5.33
CA PHE A 567 11.22 -8.81 6.56
C PHE A 567 11.17 -7.27 6.57
N VAL A 568 10.82 -6.69 7.72
CA VAL A 568 10.97 -5.25 8.04
C VAL A 568 12.30 -5.09 8.80
N PHE A 569 13.27 -4.37 8.24
CA PHE A 569 14.59 -4.20 8.87
C PHE A 569 14.84 -2.81 9.47
N TRP A 570 13.97 -1.85 9.19
CA TRP A 570 14.01 -0.49 9.73
C TRP A 570 12.59 0.04 9.90
N PRO A 571 12.27 0.83 10.96
CA PRO A 571 13.15 1.26 12.04
C PRO A 571 13.58 0.11 12.97
N ILE A 572 14.74 0.26 13.62
CA ILE A 572 15.19 -0.71 14.64
C ILE A 572 14.27 -0.57 15.86
N GLY A 573 13.74 -1.69 16.36
CA GLY A 573 12.87 -1.74 17.52
C GLY A 573 11.47 -2.22 17.17
N ASP A 574 10.44 -1.50 17.64
CA ASP A 574 9.03 -1.87 17.44
C ASP A 574 8.65 -1.90 15.95
N GLY A 575 8.25 -3.07 15.47
CA GLY A 575 7.89 -3.33 14.07
C GLY A 575 8.99 -3.98 13.23
N MET A 576 10.23 -4.10 13.73
CA MET A 576 11.28 -4.87 13.04
C MET A 576 11.00 -6.37 13.15
N GLY A 577 11.09 -7.09 12.04
CA GLY A 577 10.83 -8.53 12.01
C GLY A 577 10.06 -8.98 10.77
N PRO A 578 9.60 -10.26 10.76
CA PRO A 578 8.65 -10.71 9.75
C PRO A 578 7.38 -9.87 9.79
N PRO A 579 6.83 -9.47 8.63
CA PRO A 579 5.58 -8.72 8.60
C PRO A 579 4.39 -9.57 9.09
N THR A 580 3.31 -8.91 9.53
CA THR A 580 2.08 -9.53 10.03
C THR A 580 1.29 -10.23 8.91
N GLN A 581 1.72 -11.44 8.56
CA GLN A 581 1.13 -12.33 7.56
C GLN A 581 1.59 -13.78 7.79
N ALA A 582 0.91 -14.72 7.12
CA ALA A 582 1.41 -16.09 7.02
C ALA A 582 2.78 -16.15 6.32
N SER A 583 3.67 -17.02 6.80
CA SER A 583 4.99 -17.19 6.21
C SER A 583 4.91 -17.92 4.86
N TYR A 584 5.66 -17.41 3.88
CA TYR A 584 5.87 -18.12 2.62
C TYR A 584 6.88 -19.27 2.81
N PRO A 585 6.72 -20.41 2.10
CA PRO A 585 7.67 -21.51 2.17
C PRO A 585 9.10 -21.06 1.88
N PHE A 586 10.05 -21.49 2.72
CA PHE A 586 11.45 -21.11 2.53
C PHE A 586 12.02 -21.67 1.22
N PHE A 587 11.58 -22.86 0.80
CA PHE A 587 11.90 -23.44 -0.52
C PHE A 587 10.64 -23.52 -1.38
N ASN A 588 10.73 -22.96 -2.58
CA ASN A 588 9.75 -23.11 -3.64
C ASN A 588 10.50 -23.18 -4.98
N LEU A 589 9.83 -23.59 -6.06
CA LEU A 589 10.47 -23.76 -7.36
C LEU A 589 11.18 -22.48 -7.86
N PRO A 590 10.53 -21.30 -7.92
CA PRO A 590 11.19 -20.06 -8.35
C PRO A 590 12.48 -19.75 -7.58
N ARG A 591 12.40 -19.85 -6.24
CA ARG A 591 13.52 -19.57 -5.35
C ARG A 591 14.64 -20.58 -5.61
N THR A 592 14.36 -21.88 -5.62
CA THR A 592 15.37 -22.90 -5.90
C THR A 592 16.10 -22.66 -7.22
N ILE A 593 15.39 -22.27 -8.29
CA ILE A 593 16.00 -21.92 -9.58
C ILE A 593 16.99 -20.75 -9.44
N VAL A 594 16.56 -19.64 -8.83
CA VAL A 594 17.41 -18.45 -8.67
C VAL A 594 18.63 -18.74 -7.81
N TRP A 595 18.48 -19.51 -6.73
CA TRP A 595 19.59 -19.88 -5.86
C TRP A 595 20.59 -20.82 -6.56
N ILE A 596 20.12 -21.80 -7.34
CA ILE A 596 20.99 -22.66 -8.16
C ILE A 596 21.78 -21.81 -9.17
N LEU A 597 21.12 -20.88 -9.87
CA LEU A 597 21.80 -19.99 -10.81
C LEU A 597 22.84 -19.11 -10.12
N ALA A 598 22.55 -18.60 -8.92
CA ALA A 598 23.50 -17.84 -8.12
C ALA A 598 24.72 -18.70 -7.71
N VAL A 599 24.50 -19.93 -7.27
CA VAL A 599 25.57 -20.88 -6.91
C VAL A 599 26.41 -21.25 -8.13
N ILE A 600 25.79 -21.55 -9.28
CA ILE A 600 26.50 -21.84 -10.54
C ILE A 600 27.32 -20.62 -10.98
N GLY A 601 26.76 -19.41 -10.89
CA GLY A 601 27.45 -18.18 -11.22
C GLY A 601 28.68 -17.95 -10.34
N PHE A 602 28.52 -18.10 -9.02
CA PHE A 602 29.61 -17.96 -8.07
C PHE A 602 30.66 -19.07 -8.22
N GLY A 603 30.24 -20.32 -8.43
CA GLY A 603 31.11 -21.46 -8.68
C GLY A 603 31.91 -21.31 -9.97
N SER A 604 31.28 -20.87 -11.05
CA SER A 604 31.93 -20.59 -12.34
C SER A 604 32.94 -19.45 -12.20
N TYR A 605 32.58 -18.37 -11.49
CA TYR A 605 33.51 -17.29 -11.16
C TYR A 605 34.70 -17.80 -10.35
N TYR A 606 34.45 -18.59 -9.30
CA TYR A 606 35.49 -19.17 -8.45
C TYR A 606 36.44 -20.09 -9.23
N LEU A 607 35.91 -20.97 -10.09
CA LEU A 607 36.70 -21.86 -10.94
C LEU A 607 37.49 -21.10 -12.01
N TYR A 608 36.86 -20.12 -12.67
CA TYR A 608 37.53 -19.24 -13.62
C TYR A 608 38.70 -18.52 -12.96
N HIS A 609 38.48 -17.96 -11.76
CA HIS A 609 39.53 -17.35 -10.99
C HIS A 609 40.61 -18.39 -10.64
N LYS A 610 40.26 -19.50 -10.00
CA LYS A 610 41.20 -20.58 -9.61
C LYS A 610 42.10 -21.04 -10.78
N LYS A 611 41.53 -21.29 -11.97
CA LYS A 611 42.27 -21.67 -13.19
C LYS A 611 43.23 -20.56 -13.63
N ARG A 612 42.79 -19.30 -13.56
CA ARG A 612 43.62 -18.12 -13.86
C ARG A 612 44.73 -17.87 -12.83
N TYR A 613 44.66 -18.47 -11.63
CA TYR A 613 45.72 -18.45 -10.62
C TYR A 613 46.72 -19.63 -10.69
N GLY A 614 46.74 -20.43 -11.77
CA GLY A 614 47.85 -21.35 -12.13
C GLY A 614 49.07 -20.63 -12.74
N LEU A 615 50.31 -21.05 -12.45
CA LEU A 615 51.52 -20.45 -13.08
C LEU A 615 51.51 -20.81 -14.57
N PRO A 616 51.61 -19.85 -15.51
CA PRO A 616 51.82 -20.16 -16.92
C PRO A 616 53.13 -20.96 -17.07
N GLN A 617 53.14 -22.00 -17.91
CA GLN A 617 54.34 -22.80 -18.16
C GLN A 617 55.30 -22.09 -19.13
N ASP A 618 54.77 -21.40 -20.15
CA ASP A 618 55.58 -20.66 -21.13
C ASP A 618 55.37 -19.15 -21.05
N ILE A 619 56.47 -18.39 -21.20
CA ILE A 619 56.49 -16.92 -21.26
C ILE A 619 56.27 -16.40 -22.68
N ASP A 620 56.54 -17.22 -23.69
CA ASP A 620 56.39 -16.85 -25.10
C ASP A 620 54.95 -16.63 -25.56
#